data_AF-A0A966QKX9-F1
#
_entry.id   AF-A0A966QKX9-F1
#
_cell.length_a   1.000
_cell.length_b   1.000
_cell.length_c   1.000
_cell.angle_alpha   90.00
_cell.angle_beta   90.00
_cell.angle_gamma   90.00
#
_symmetry.space_group_name_H-M   'P 1'
#
loop_
_entity.id
_entity.type
_entity.pdbx_description
1 polymer ?
#
loop_
_entity_poly.entity_id
_entity_poly.type
_entity_poly.pdbx_seq_one_letter_code
_entity_poly.pdbx_strand_id
1 'polypeptide(L)'
;MPRIQARRGRHFIDETGRLFWINGPEEHCYLSEQRQWRTGLSFDDVLDWKQCAPSGLVSQRFGSLQAACEAYEHNQISWYQDLYLRRMGEQMQAHRSDVDYKPTVMKQAEAQGARPRRQPWKLPEPAGPVCGLPPRTESPASAPEMVHPRRRRRSGRQLAEL
;
A
#
# COMPACT_ATOMS: atom_id res chain seq x y z
N MET A 1 -25.64 -6.81 13.33
CA MET A 1 -25.01 -5.75 14.15
C MET A 1 -23.64 -5.53 13.58
N PRO A 2 -23.19 -4.28 13.37
CA PRO A 2 -21.88 -4.02 12.78
C PRO A 2 -20.79 -4.72 13.58
N ARG A 3 -19.92 -5.48 12.92
CA ARG A 3 -18.79 -6.19 13.55
C ARG A 3 -17.47 -5.69 13.02
N ILE A 4 -16.47 -5.63 13.90
CA ILE A 4 -15.10 -5.36 13.49
C ILE A 4 -14.58 -6.60 12.75
N GLN A 5 -14.27 -6.47 11.47
CA GLN A 5 -13.75 -7.56 10.65
C GLN A 5 -12.24 -7.74 10.84
N ALA A 6 -11.49 -6.63 10.84
CA ALA A 6 -10.06 -6.63 11.09
C ALA A 6 -9.63 -5.35 11.81
N ARG A 7 -8.62 -5.46 12.68
CA ARG A 7 -8.11 -4.35 13.48
C ARG A 7 -6.59 -4.38 13.56
N ARG A 8 -5.95 -3.22 13.38
CA ARG A 8 -4.51 -3.01 13.53
C ARG A 8 -4.26 -1.81 14.43
N GLY A 9 -4.04 -2.08 15.72
CA GLY A 9 -3.87 -1.05 16.73
C GLY A 9 -5.10 -0.13 16.84
N ARG A 10 -4.95 1.13 16.43
CA ARG A 10 -6.00 2.15 16.50
C ARG A 10 -6.83 2.29 15.21
N HIS A 11 -6.73 1.34 14.30
CA HIS A 11 -7.51 1.37 13.06
C HIS A 11 -8.26 0.06 12.90
N PHE A 12 -9.47 0.11 12.37
CA PHE A 12 -10.22 -1.09 12.05
C PHE A 12 -11.09 -0.91 10.81
N ILE A 13 -11.46 -2.03 10.19
CA ILE A 13 -12.45 -2.13 9.13
C ILE A 13 -13.61 -3.00 9.63
N ASP A 14 -14.83 -2.59 9.31
CA ASP A 14 -16.02 -3.36 9.62
C ASP A 14 -16.39 -4.37 8.52
N GLU A 15 -17.35 -5.25 8.80
CA GLU A 15 -17.87 -6.24 7.85
C GLU A 15 -18.49 -5.65 6.57
N THR A 16 -18.82 -4.35 6.58
CA THR A 16 -19.35 -3.62 5.42
C THR A 16 -18.26 -2.89 4.63
N GLY A 17 -17.00 -2.99 5.07
CA GLY A 17 -15.85 -2.35 4.44
C GLY A 17 -15.62 -0.89 4.85
N ARG A 18 -16.33 -0.38 5.86
CA ARG A 18 -16.11 0.98 6.38
C ARG A 18 -14.90 0.99 7.32
N LEU A 19 -14.11 2.05 7.22
CA LEU A 19 -12.88 2.21 7.99
C LEU A 19 -13.06 3.21 9.10
N PHE A 20 -12.44 2.92 10.24
CA PHE A 20 -12.48 3.79 11.40
C PHE A 20 -11.09 3.93 12.02
N TRP A 21 -10.79 5.15 12.47
CA TRP A 21 -9.62 5.47 13.27
C TRP A 21 -10.06 5.81 14.69
N ILE A 22 -9.32 5.30 15.68
CA ILE A 22 -9.46 5.64 17.09
C ILE A 22 -8.46 6.75 17.39
N ASN A 23 -8.97 7.96 17.62
CA ASN A 23 -8.17 9.17 17.79
C ASN A 23 -8.15 9.62 19.25
N GLY A 24 -7.15 10.42 19.60
CA GLY A 24 -6.99 11.00 20.93
C GLY A 24 -6.25 10.09 21.92
N PRO A 25 -6.15 10.54 23.18
CA PRO A 25 -5.57 9.76 24.28
C PRO A 25 -6.38 8.48 24.55
N GLU A 26 -5.74 7.49 25.16
CA GLU A 26 -6.37 6.19 25.47
C GLU A 26 -7.62 6.34 26.36
N GLU A 27 -7.51 7.16 27.40
CA GLU A 27 -8.58 7.44 28.37
C GLU A 27 -9.67 8.40 27.85
N HIS A 28 -9.49 8.96 26.64
CA HIS A 28 -10.35 10.02 26.10
C HIS A 28 -10.38 9.98 24.58
N CYS A 29 -10.62 8.78 24.05
CA CYS A 29 -10.56 8.52 22.62
C CYS A 29 -11.92 8.70 21.95
N TYR A 30 -11.92 8.79 20.63
CA TYR A 30 -13.14 8.82 19.81
C TYR A 30 -12.88 8.17 18.46
N LEU A 31 -13.95 7.67 17.83
CA LEU A 31 -13.90 7.10 16.49
C LEU A 31 -14.09 8.20 15.44
N SER A 32 -13.34 8.12 14.35
CA SER A 32 -13.62 8.88 13.12
C SER A 32 -13.65 7.95 11.92
N GLU A 33 -14.69 8.06 11.12
CA GLU A 33 -14.80 7.30 9.87
C GLU A 33 -13.82 7.83 8.83
N GLN A 34 -13.18 6.89 8.13
CA GLN A 34 -12.31 7.16 7.00
C GLN A 34 -12.95 6.67 5.70
N ARG A 35 -12.97 7.56 4.71
CA ARG A 35 -13.39 7.24 3.35
C ARG A 35 -12.18 6.76 2.56
N GLN A 36 -12.28 5.55 2.01
CA GLN A 36 -11.28 5.03 1.08
C GLN A 36 -11.28 5.85 -0.22
N TRP A 37 -10.09 6.10 -0.76
CA TRP A 37 -9.95 6.77 -2.05
C TRP A 37 -10.13 5.86 -3.24
N ARG A 38 -9.82 4.58 -3.05
CA ARG A 38 -9.77 3.56 -4.09
C ARG A 38 -10.45 2.31 -3.54
N THR A 39 -11.14 1.61 -4.42
CA THR A 39 -11.77 0.32 -4.12
C THR A 39 -10.79 -0.82 -4.37
N GLY A 40 -11.06 -1.99 -3.78
CA GLY A 40 -10.28 -3.21 -4.03
C GLY A 40 -8.92 -3.28 -3.33
N LEU A 41 -8.65 -2.35 -2.40
CA LEU A 41 -7.47 -2.42 -1.54
C LEU A 41 -7.75 -3.28 -0.31
N SER A 42 -6.74 -4.05 0.13
CA SER A 42 -6.81 -4.71 1.42
C SER A 42 -6.74 -3.68 2.56
N PHE A 43 -7.19 -4.07 3.75
CA PHE A 43 -7.10 -3.21 4.94
C PHE A 43 -5.66 -2.77 5.21
N ASP A 44 -4.70 -3.68 5.11
CA ASP A 44 -3.28 -3.36 5.27
C ASP A 44 -2.76 -2.43 4.18
N ASP A 45 -3.19 -2.60 2.92
CA ASP A 45 -2.80 -1.68 1.85
C ASP A 45 -3.30 -0.26 2.12
N VAL A 46 -4.53 -0.11 2.62
CA VAL A 46 -5.06 1.22 2.96
C VAL A 46 -4.23 1.88 4.05
N LEU A 47 -3.85 1.14 5.09
CA LEU A 47 -3.05 1.67 6.18
C LEU A 47 -1.60 1.95 5.78
N ASP A 48 -0.99 1.02 5.06
CA ASP A 48 0.38 1.13 4.59
C ASP A 48 0.49 2.31 3.62
N TRP A 49 -0.41 2.44 2.64
CA TRP A 49 -0.35 3.48 1.62
C TRP A 49 -1.19 4.72 1.95
N LYS A 50 -1.71 4.82 3.18
CA LYS A 50 -2.57 5.93 3.65
C LYS A 50 -3.67 6.30 2.64
N GLN A 51 -4.35 5.31 2.06
CA GLN A 51 -5.33 5.50 0.96
C GLN A 51 -6.73 5.89 1.44
N CYS A 52 -6.81 6.80 2.41
CA CYS A 52 -8.08 7.25 2.95
C CYS A 52 -8.01 8.69 3.46
N ALA A 53 -9.18 9.29 3.63
CA ALA A 53 -9.36 10.62 4.19
C ALA A 53 -10.54 10.61 5.18
N PRO A 54 -10.56 11.50 6.19
CA PRO A 54 -11.68 11.59 7.11
C PRO A 54 -12.98 11.93 6.37
N SER A 55 -14.08 11.26 6.69
CA SER A 55 -15.40 11.62 6.13
C SER A 55 -16.05 12.79 6.87
N GLY A 56 -15.55 13.08 8.07
CA GLY A 56 -16.14 14.00 9.04
C GLY A 56 -17.18 13.35 9.96
N LEU A 57 -17.48 12.05 9.81
CA LEU A 57 -18.31 11.33 10.78
C LEU A 57 -17.47 10.94 11.99
N VAL A 58 -17.88 11.38 13.19
CA VAL A 58 -17.18 11.12 14.45
C VAL A 58 -18.13 10.64 15.53
N SER A 59 -17.64 9.86 16.49
CA SER A 59 -18.43 9.38 17.63
C SER A 59 -18.41 10.33 18.82
N GLN A 60 -19.17 10.00 19.86
CA GLN A 60 -18.89 10.47 21.22
C GLN A 60 -17.49 10.01 21.69
N ARG A 61 -17.04 10.53 22.84
CA ARG A 61 -15.79 10.12 23.47
C ARG A 61 -15.99 8.89 24.35
N PHE A 62 -14.92 8.11 24.51
CA PHE A 62 -14.88 6.89 25.32
C PHE A 62 -13.73 6.95 26.31
N GLY A 63 -13.95 6.32 27.47
CA GLY A 63 -12.96 6.22 28.55
C GLY A 63 -11.83 5.22 28.29
N SER A 64 -11.89 4.43 27.22
CA SER A 64 -10.82 3.51 26.82
C SER A 64 -10.97 3.08 25.37
N LEU A 65 -9.89 2.53 24.78
CA LEU A 65 -9.94 1.93 23.44
C LEU A 65 -10.90 0.74 23.38
N GLN A 66 -10.96 -0.05 24.45
CA GLN A 66 -11.87 -1.20 24.57
C GLN A 66 -13.32 -0.74 24.55
N ALA A 67 -13.67 0.27 25.36
CA ALA A 67 -15.03 0.81 25.40
C ALA A 67 -15.48 1.36 24.05
N ALA A 68 -14.57 1.98 23.29
CA ALA A 68 -14.87 2.45 21.93
C ALA A 68 -15.19 1.29 20.97
N CYS A 69 -14.43 0.18 21.03
CA CYS A 69 -14.65 -0.99 20.19
C CYS A 69 -15.95 -1.71 20.57
N GLU A 70 -16.20 -1.92 21.87
CA GLU A 70 -17.42 -2.55 22.36
C GLU A 70 -18.66 -1.73 22.01
N ALA A 71 -18.61 -0.41 22.17
CA ALA A 71 -19.71 0.46 21.77
C ALA A 71 -20.00 0.38 20.26
N TYR A 72 -18.96 0.23 19.44
CA TYR A 72 -19.11 0.03 18.00
C TYR A 72 -19.84 -1.29 17.69
N GLU A 73 -19.35 -2.41 18.25
CA GLU A 73 -19.91 -3.75 17.98
C GLU A 73 -21.33 -3.94 18.53
N HIS A 74 -21.67 -3.23 19.61
CA HIS A 74 -22.99 -3.24 20.20
C HIS A 74 -23.95 -2.17 19.63
N ASN A 75 -23.53 -1.40 18.62
CA ASN A 75 -24.32 -0.34 18.00
C ASN A 75 -24.79 0.74 19.02
N GLN A 76 -23.89 1.13 19.93
CA GLN A 76 -24.11 2.11 21.00
C GLN A 76 -23.41 3.45 20.72
N ILE A 77 -23.19 3.76 19.45
CA ILE A 77 -22.49 4.98 19.03
C ILE A 77 -23.48 6.06 18.62
N SER A 78 -23.31 7.24 19.22
CA SER A 78 -23.88 8.49 18.74
C SER A 78 -22.93 9.11 17.73
N TRP A 79 -23.38 9.21 16.49
CA TRP A 79 -22.60 9.78 15.40
C TRP A 79 -22.89 11.28 15.25
N TYR A 80 -21.84 12.04 15.02
CA TYR A 80 -21.86 13.48 14.80
C TYR A 80 -21.11 13.84 13.52
N GLN A 81 -21.47 14.97 12.92
CA GLN A 81 -20.77 15.51 11.77
C GLN A 81 -19.81 16.62 12.20
N ASP A 82 -18.51 16.34 12.11
CA ASP A 82 -17.46 17.35 12.22
C ASP A 82 -17.24 18.00 10.84
N LEU A 83 -17.59 19.28 10.74
CA LEU A 83 -17.49 20.05 9.50
C LEU A 83 -16.04 20.36 9.10
N TYR A 84 -15.14 20.48 10.08
CA TYR A 84 -13.73 20.73 9.82
C TYR A 84 -13.08 19.49 9.22
N LEU A 85 -13.26 18.32 9.85
CA LEU A 85 -12.74 17.06 9.34
C LEU A 85 -13.35 16.69 7.99
N ARG A 86 -14.64 16.98 7.78
CA ARG A 86 -15.27 16.80 6.47
C ARG A 86 -14.57 17.64 5.40
N ARG A 87 -14.41 18.95 5.63
CA ARG A 87 -13.75 19.85 4.68
C ARG A 87 -12.29 19.46 4.44
N MET A 88 -11.57 19.08 5.49
CA MET A 88 -10.20 18.58 5.37
C MET A 88 -10.16 17.32 4.49
N GLY A 89 -11.07 16.36 4.72
CA GLY A 89 -11.12 15.14 3.93
C GLY A 89 -11.45 15.38 2.46
N GLU A 90 -12.35 16.31 2.17
CA GLU A 90 -12.67 16.77 0.81
C GLU A 90 -11.43 17.40 0.14
N GLN A 91 -10.67 18.23 0.87
CA GLN A 91 -9.42 18.81 0.37
C GLN A 91 -8.34 17.76 0.11
N MET A 92 -8.16 16.80 1.03
CA MET A 92 -7.22 15.69 0.84
C MET A 92 -7.57 14.86 -0.40
N GLN A 93 -8.86 14.60 -0.60
CA GLN A 93 -9.33 13.86 -1.78
C GLN A 93 -9.10 14.64 -3.08
N ALA A 94 -9.29 15.97 -3.08
CA ALA A 94 -9.08 16.82 -4.25
C ALA A 94 -7.59 16.95 -4.64
N HIS A 95 -6.69 17.01 -3.66
CA HIS A 95 -5.25 17.22 -3.88
C HIS A 95 -4.44 15.93 -3.86
N ARG A 96 -5.09 14.76 -3.90
CA ARG A 96 -4.38 13.50 -3.76
C ARG A 96 -3.44 13.24 -4.95
N SER A 97 -2.18 12.93 -4.67
CA SER A 97 -1.20 12.52 -5.68
C SER A 97 -0.56 11.17 -5.36
N ASP A 98 -0.05 10.48 -6.38
CA ASP A 98 0.67 9.21 -6.19
C ASP A 98 1.98 9.39 -5.40
N VAL A 99 2.55 10.60 -5.35
CA VAL A 99 3.84 10.89 -4.70
C VAL A 99 3.67 11.17 -3.20
N ASP A 100 2.54 11.78 -2.82
CA ASP A 100 2.31 12.26 -1.46
C ASP A 100 2.00 11.12 -0.48
N TYR A 101 1.38 10.05 -0.95
CA TYR A 101 0.90 8.97 -0.08
C TYR A 101 1.84 7.78 0.05
N LYS A 102 3.03 7.87 -0.52
CA LYS A 102 4.08 6.89 -0.23
C LYS A 102 4.64 7.16 1.18
N PRO A 103 4.59 6.19 2.11
CA PRO A 103 5.07 6.37 3.47
C PRO A 103 6.53 6.79 3.52
N THR A 104 6.85 7.67 4.47
CA THR A 104 8.22 8.10 4.72
C THR A 104 9.16 6.92 4.96
N VAL A 105 8.71 5.92 5.73
CA VAL A 105 9.49 4.69 5.98
C VAL A 105 9.81 3.95 4.69
N MET A 106 8.87 3.86 3.74
CA MET A 106 9.13 3.26 2.43
C MET A 106 10.09 4.12 1.60
N LYS A 107 9.92 5.45 1.60
CA LYS A 107 10.85 6.38 0.92
C LYS A 107 12.28 6.24 1.46
N GLN A 108 12.43 6.14 2.78
CA GLN A 108 13.72 5.97 3.44
C GLN A 108 14.36 4.61 3.16
N ALA A 109 13.59 3.52 3.24
CA ALA A 109 14.09 2.19 2.93
C ALA A 109 14.61 2.10 1.48
N GLU A 110 13.89 2.69 0.53
CA GLU A 110 14.34 2.73 -0.86
C GLU A 110 15.59 3.58 -1.07
N ALA A 111 15.71 4.72 -0.37
CA ALA A 111 16.93 5.52 -0.38
C ALA A 111 18.13 4.75 0.20
N GLN A 112 17.89 3.78 1.09
CA GLN A 112 18.88 2.86 1.65
C GLN A 112 19.14 1.61 0.76
N GLY A 113 18.55 1.55 -0.44
CA GLY A 113 18.76 0.47 -1.40
C GLY A 113 17.73 -0.66 -1.35
N ALA A 114 16.68 -0.55 -0.54
CA ALA A 114 15.58 -1.53 -0.58
C ALA A 114 14.85 -1.48 -1.93
N ARG A 115 14.30 -2.62 -2.35
CA ARG A 115 13.52 -2.70 -3.59
C ARG A 115 12.29 -1.78 -3.50
N PRO A 116 12.02 -0.92 -4.50
CA PRO A 116 10.83 -0.11 -4.51
C PRO A 116 9.55 -0.93 -4.46
N ARG A 117 8.69 -0.66 -3.47
CA ARG A 117 7.34 -1.24 -3.43
C ARG A 117 6.48 -0.46 -4.42
N ARG A 118 5.79 -1.20 -5.29
CA ARG A 118 4.80 -0.60 -6.22
C ARG A 118 3.47 -0.41 -5.52
N GLN A 119 2.75 0.61 -5.96
CA GLN A 119 1.41 0.91 -5.48
C GLN A 119 0.43 -0.18 -5.95
N PRO A 120 -0.35 -0.79 -5.06
CA PRO A 120 -1.18 -1.96 -5.38
C PRO A 120 -2.28 -1.67 -6.41
N TRP A 121 -2.78 -0.43 -6.47
CA TRP A 121 -3.80 -0.01 -7.45
C TRP A 121 -3.27 0.28 -8.86
N LYS A 122 -1.96 0.14 -9.10
CA LYS A 122 -1.37 0.24 -10.45
C LYS A 122 -1.22 -1.12 -11.14
N LEU A 123 -1.78 -2.17 -10.56
CA LEU A 123 -1.77 -3.54 -11.10
C LEU A 123 -3.10 -3.85 -11.81
N PRO A 124 -3.11 -4.68 -12.86
CA PRO A 124 -2.08 -5.67 -13.21
C PRO A 124 -0.92 -5.05 -14.00
N GLU A 125 0.21 -5.75 -14.05
CA GLU A 125 1.24 -5.46 -15.05
C GLU A 125 0.55 -5.31 -16.43
N PRO A 126 0.84 -4.28 -17.26
CA PRO A 126 0.95 -4.60 -18.67
C PRO A 126 2.01 -5.68 -18.70
N ALA A 127 1.63 -6.91 -19.09
CA ALA A 127 2.58 -8.01 -19.25
C ALA A 127 3.81 -7.39 -19.91
N GLY A 128 4.90 -7.27 -19.16
CA GLY A 128 6.14 -6.75 -19.73
C GLY A 128 6.42 -7.57 -20.99
N PRO A 129 7.11 -7.03 -22.01
CA PRO A 129 7.44 -7.84 -23.18
C PRO A 129 8.03 -9.15 -22.67
N VAL A 130 7.27 -10.23 -22.85
CA VAL A 130 7.70 -11.56 -22.47
C VAL A 130 8.82 -11.81 -23.46
N CYS A 131 10.06 -11.54 -23.06
CA CYS A 131 11.20 -12.09 -23.75
C CYS A 131 10.92 -13.58 -23.75
N GLY A 132 10.52 -14.13 -24.89
CA GLY A 132 10.03 -15.50 -25.07
C GLY A 132 11.12 -16.55 -24.86
N LEU A 133 12.00 -16.32 -23.89
CA LEU A 133 12.93 -17.28 -23.37
C LEU A 133 12.11 -18.25 -22.52
N PRO A 134 11.95 -19.51 -22.97
CA PRO A 134 11.28 -20.50 -22.17
C PRO A 134 12.00 -20.64 -20.82
N PRO A 135 11.27 -20.96 -19.74
CA PRO A 135 11.88 -21.29 -18.46
C PRO A 135 12.94 -22.37 -18.69
N ARG A 136 14.10 -22.18 -18.09
CA ARG A 136 15.22 -23.13 -18.15
C ARG A 136 14.79 -24.41 -17.43
N THR A 137 14.11 -25.31 -18.15
CA THR A 137 13.89 -26.68 -17.73
C THR A 137 15.26 -27.29 -17.48
N GLU A 138 15.47 -27.81 -16.28
CA GLU A 138 16.60 -28.68 -15.98
C GLU A 138 16.57 -29.83 -17.00
N SER A 139 17.49 -29.82 -17.97
CA SER A 139 17.52 -30.80 -19.04
C SER A 139 17.83 -32.20 -18.47
N PRO A 140 17.11 -33.26 -18.87
CA PRO A 140 17.70 -34.57 -18.98
C PRO A 140 18.67 -34.59 -20.16
N ALA A 141 19.73 -35.38 -20.03
CA ALA A 141 20.87 -35.46 -20.94
C ALA A 141 20.47 -35.66 -22.41
N SER A 142 20.96 -34.77 -23.29
CA SER A 142 21.38 -34.97 -24.69
C SER A 142 21.14 -33.70 -25.52
N ALA A 143 22.13 -32.82 -25.57
CA ALA A 143 22.20 -31.78 -26.58
C ALA A 143 23.27 -32.17 -27.62
N PRO A 144 23.02 -32.06 -28.94
CA PRO A 144 24.08 -32.14 -29.92
C PRO A 144 24.97 -30.90 -29.78
N GLU A 145 26.27 -31.12 -29.78
CA GLU A 145 27.32 -30.14 -29.59
C GLU A 145 27.27 -29.04 -30.67
N MET A 146 26.66 -27.89 -30.35
CA MET A 146 26.73 -26.70 -31.20
C MET A 146 28.12 -26.08 -31.07
N VAL A 147 28.93 -26.27 -32.11
CA VAL A 147 30.26 -25.65 -32.25
C VAL A 147 30.11 -24.13 -32.26
N HIS A 148 30.51 -23.47 -31.17
CA HIS A 148 30.62 -22.01 -31.15
C HIS A 148 31.68 -21.55 -32.15
N PRO A 149 31.38 -20.59 -33.04
CA PRO A 149 32.39 -20.02 -33.92
C PRO A 149 33.46 -19.31 -33.06
N ARG A 150 34.70 -19.81 -33.15
CA ARG A 150 35.87 -19.24 -32.49
C ARG A 150 36.00 -17.77 -32.88
N ARG A 151 35.75 -16.87 -31.92
CA ARG A 151 36.01 -15.44 -32.04
C ARG A 151 37.48 -15.22 -32.37
N ARG A 152 37.78 -14.84 -33.62
CA ARG A 152 39.13 -14.46 -34.06
C ARG A 152 39.58 -13.26 -33.21
N ARG A 153 40.50 -13.48 -32.27
CA ARG A 153 41.20 -12.40 -31.57
C ARG A 153 42.01 -11.63 -32.63
N ARG A 154 41.55 -10.43 -33.02
CA ARG A 154 42.43 -9.47 -33.71
C ARG A 154 43.43 -8.98 -32.69
N SER A 155 44.65 -9.49 -32.77
CA SER A 155 45.82 -8.92 -32.09
C SER A 155 46.13 -7.57 -32.72
N GLY A 156 45.78 -6.48 -32.03
CA GLY A 156 46.31 -5.15 -32.36
C GLY A 156 47.74 -5.05 -31.86
N ARG A 157 48.72 -5.20 -32.75
CA ARG A 157 50.11 -4.86 -32.47
C ARG A 157 50.67 -4.00 -33.60
N GLN A 158 50.90 -2.74 -33.25
CA GLN A 158 51.90 -1.78 -33.73
C GLN A 158 51.98 -1.45 -35.23
N LEU A 159 51.87 -0.16 -35.52
CA LEU A 159 52.92 0.57 -36.25
C LEU A 159 53.04 1.98 -35.63
N ALA A 160 54.15 2.17 -34.92
CA ALA A 160 54.75 3.47 -34.69
C ALA A 160 55.62 3.83 -35.92
N GLU A 161 55.96 5.11 -36.03
CA GLU A 161 56.85 5.76 -37.01
C GLU A 161 56.18 6.22 -38.30
N LEU A 162 55.93 7.54 -38.40
CA LEU A 162 56.91 8.53 -38.89
C LEU A 162 56.62 9.90 -38.28
#